data_AF-A0A959AM45-F1
#
_entry.id   AF-A0A959AM45-F1
#
_cell.length_a   1.000
_cell.length_b   1.000
_cell.length_c   1.000
_cell.angle_alpha   90.00
_cell.angle_beta   90.00
_cell.angle_gamma   90.00
#
_symmetry.space_group_name_H-M   'P 1'
#
loop_
_entity.id
_entity.type
_entity.pdbx_description
1 polymer ?
#
loop_
_entity_poly.entity_id
_entity_poly.type
_entity_poly.pdbx_seq_one_letter_code
_entity_poly.pdbx_strand_id
1 'polypeptide(L)'
;NAAISGLKFFFDITLQRGELMARMQPVRLPQRLPVVLSREEVARLIAACNNLKHQTALSLAYATGLRASEVVSLKVSDVDSGRMTLRVEQGKGRKDRYAMLSPLLLERLRVWWRVARAQGKMLDGGWLFPGLNPIESLSPRQLNRAVQAAALAAGIDKRVSMHTLRHYSVCRTTPRRVSWGLESRQP
;
A
#
# COMPACT_ATOMS: atom_id res chain seq x y z
N ASN A 1 -13.21 13.11 -13.45
CA ASN A 1 -12.04 13.95 -13.04
C ASN A 1 -10.86 13.84 -14.00
N ALA A 2 -10.30 12.66 -14.29
CA ALA A 2 -9.18 12.55 -15.24
C ALA A 2 -9.50 13.16 -16.63
N ALA A 3 -10.70 12.91 -17.17
CA ALA A 3 -11.16 13.52 -18.43
C ALA A 3 -11.29 15.05 -18.36
N ILE A 4 -11.79 15.59 -17.24
CA ILE A 4 -11.90 17.04 -16.98
C ILE A 4 -10.51 17.68 -16.87
N SER A 5 -9.57 17.00 -16.20
CA SER A 5 -8.16 17.44 -16.14
C SER A 5 -7.49 17.42 -17.52
N GLY A 6 -7.79 16.42 -18.35
CA GLY A 6 -7.30 16.34 -19.73
C GLY A 6 -7.89 17.44 -20.63
N LEU A 7 -9.19 17.68 -20.53
CA LEU A 7 -9.88 18.78 -21.23
C LEU A 7 -9.33 20.14 -20.79
N LYS A 8 -9.13 20.34 -19.49
CA LYS A 8 -8.51 21.56 -18.97
C LYS A 8 -7.10 21.75 -19.52
N PHE A 9 -6.26 20.72 -19.50
CA PHE A 9 -4.91 20.79 -20.10
C PHE A 9 -4.96 21.13 -21.60
N PHE A 10 -5.84 20.48 -22.36
CA PHE A 10 -5.96 20.68 -23.80
C PHE A 10 -6.45 22.11 -24.14
N PHE A 11 -7.48 22.60 -23.46
CA PHE A 11 -8.02 23.93 -23.74
C PHE A 11 -7.15 25.07 -23.19
N ASP A 12 -6.52 24.87 -22.04
CA ASP A 12 -5.72 25.90 -21.34
C ASP A 12 -4.29 25.97 -21.90
N ILE A 13 -3.64 24.81 -22.11
CA ILE A 13 -2.22 24.75 -22.54
C ILE A 13 -2.09 24.58 -24.05
N THR A 14 -2.88 23.70 -24.69
CA THR A 14 -2.73 23.42 -26.12
C THR A 14 -3.44 24.46 -27.00
N LEU A 15 -4.65 24.89 -26.61
CA LEU A 15 -5.45 25.83 -27.40
C LEU A 15 -5.42 27.27 -26.89
N GLN A 16 -4.79 27.55 -25.74
CA GLN A 16 -4.73 28.88 -25.09
C GLN A 16 -6.11 29.57 -24.96
N ARG A 17 -7.18 28.79 -24.81
CA ARG A 17 -8.56 29.25 -24.67
C ARG A 17 -9.13 28.80 -23.33
N GLY A 18 -8.45 29.21 -22.25
CA GLY A 18 -8.85 28.88 -20.87
C GLY A 18 -10.25 29.38 -20.50
N GLU A 19 -10.76 30.39 -21.21
CA GLU A 19 -12.07 31.01 -21.02
C GLU A 19 -13.24 30.02 -21.20
N LEU A 20 -13.09 29.07 -22.12
CA LEU A 20 -14.11 28.03 -22.39
C LEU A 20 -14.24 27.04 -21.22
N MET A 21 -13.22 26.95 -20.36
CA MET A 21 -13.20 26.06 -19.19
C MET A 21 -13.64 26.76 -17.90
N ALA A 22 -13.85 28.08 -17.90
CA ALA A 22 -14.21 28.86 -16.72
C ALA A 22 -15.54 28.42 -16.06
N ARG A 23 -16.45 27.83 -16.85
CA ARG A 23 -17.74 27.31 -16.36
C ARG A 23 -17.71 25.81 -16.03
N MET A 24 -16.62 25.12 -16.32
CA MET A 24 -16.52 23.67 -16.11
C MET A 24 -16.15 23.39 -14.65
N GLN A 25 -17.14 23.00 -13.85
CA GLN A 25 -16.89 22.58 -12.47
C GLN A 25 -16.57 21.08 -12.39
N PRO A 26 -15.52 20.68 -11.67
CA PRO A 26 -15.30 19.27 -11.39
C PRO A 26 -16.47 18.75 -10.55
N VAL A 27 -17.21 17.78 -11.08
CA VAL A 27 -18.24 17.08 -10.32
C VAL A 27 -17.57 16.40 -9.13
N ARG A 28 -17.85 16.90 -7.93
CA ARG A 28 -17.44 16.24 -6.68
C ARG A 28 -18.29 14.98 -6.55
N LEU A 29 -17.80 13.88 -7.12
CA LEU A 29 -18.34 12.57 -6.82
C LEU A 29 -18.25 12.34 -5.30
N PRO A 30 -19.33 11.91 -4.64
CA PRO A 30 -19.28 11.56 -3.23
C PRO A 30 -18.20 10.50 -3.05
N GLN A 31 -17.12 10.87 -2.37
CA GLN A 31 -16.08 9.92 -2.00
C GLN A 31 -16.71 8.97 -0.99
N ARG A 32 -17.04 7.76 -1.42
CA ARG A 32 -17.43 6.68 -0.50
C ARG A 32 -16.30 6.53 0.50
N LEU A 33 -16.63 6.67 1.80
CA LEU A 33 -15.67 6.48 2.87
C LEU A 33 -14.95 5.15 2.64
N PRO A 34 -13.61 5.13 2.62
CA PRO A 34 -12.87 3.92 2.36
C PRO A 34 -13.26 2.88 3.41
N VAL A 35 -13.72 1.73 2.95
CA VAL A 35 -14.19 0.65 3.81
C VAL A 35 -13.01 0.18 4.66
N VAL A 36 -13.08 0.41 5.97
CA VAL A 36 -12.01 0.03 6.91
C VAL A 36 -12.16 -1.44 7.28
N LEU A 37 -11.06 -2.19 7.17
CA LEU A 37 -10.97 -3.56 7.66
C LEU A 37 -10.62 -3.56 9.15
N SER A 38 -11.29 -4.42 9.92
CA SER A 38 -10.98 -4.75 11.31
C SER A 38 -9.69 -5.56 11.41
N ARG A 39 -9.12 -5.66 12.62
CA ARG A 39 -7.88 -6.44 12.85
C ARG A 39 -8.10 -7.91 12.54
N GLU A 40 -9.27 -8.42 12.89
CA GLU A 40 -9.68 -9.80 12.66
C GLU A 40 -9.84 -10.08 11.16
N GLU A 41 -10.45 -9.16 10.40
CA GLU A 41 -10.56 -9.26 8.94
C GLU A 41 -9.18 -9.28 8.27
N VAL A 42 -8.23 -8.45 8.72
CA VAL A 42 -6.87 -8.45 8.18
C VAL A 42 -6.14 -9.74 8.53
N ALA A 43 -6.28 -10.24 9.75
CA ALA A 43 -5.69 -11.52 10.14
C ALA A 43 -6.23 -12.68 9.28
N ARG A 44 -7.55 -12.73 9.06
CA ARG A 44 -8.19 -13.70 8.16
C ARG A 44 -7.70 -13.55 6.72
N LEU A 45 -7.58 -12.32 6.22
CA LEU A 45 -7.07 -12.05 4.88
C LEU A 45 -5.63 -12.55 4.69
N ILE A 46 -4.76 -12.30 5.67
CA ILE A 46 -3.36 -12.78 5.67
C ILE A 46 -3.34 -14.31 5.76
N ALA A 47 -4.18 -14.92 6.59
CA ALA A 47 -4.26 -16.38 6.73
C ALA A 47 -4.80 -17.06 5.45
N ALA A 48 -5.77 -16.46 4.77
CA ALA A 48 -6.34 -16.97 3.52
C ALA A 48 -5.40 -16.84 2.31
N CYS A 49 -4.24 -16.18 2.45
CA CYS A 49 -3.24 -16.13 1.39
C CYS A 49 -2.48 -17.46 1.28
N ASN A 50 -2.81 -18.27 0.27
CA ASN A 50 -2.16 -19.58 0.04
C ASN A 50 -0.64 -19.52 -0.25
N ASN A 51 -0.09 -18.34 -0.57
CA ASN A 51 1.32 -18.20 -0.93
C ASN A 51 2.06 -17.37 0.14
N LEU A 52 3.10 -17.95 0.75
CA LEU A 52 3.94 -17.30 1.75
C LEU A 52 4.55 -15.98 1.23
N LYS A 53 4.83 -15.89 -0.07
CA LYS A 53 5.29 -14.66 -0.72
C LYS A 53 4.26 -13.53 -0.56
N HIS A 54 3.02 -13.81 -0.94
CA HIS A 54 1.94 -12.81 -0.89
C HIS A 54 1.52 -12.51 0.55
N GLN A 55 1.52 -13.52 1.43
CA GLN A 55 1.24 -13.36 2.85
C GLN A 55 2.25 -12.42 3.53
N THR A 56 3.53 -12.59 3.23
CA THR A 56 4.61 -11.75 3.77
C THR A 56 4.53 -10.33 3.19
N ALA A 57 4.33 -10.18 1.88
CA ALA A 57 4.16 -8.88 1.24
C ALA A 57 2.96 -8.10 1.80
N LEU A 58 1.85 -8.79 2.04
CA LEU A 58 0.64 -8.20 2.62
C LEU A 58 0.84 -7.78 4.07
N SER A 59 1.47 -8.65 4.87
CA SER A 59 1.84 -8.35 6.27
C SER A 59 2.74 -7.12 6.35
N LEU A 60 3.73 -7.04 5.45
CA LEU A 60 4.63 -5.89 5.33
C LEU A 60 3.84 -4.62 5.02
N ALA A 61 3.03 -4.65 3.96
CA ALA A 61 2.23 -3.49 3.53
C ALA A 61 1.30 -2.97 4.63
N TYR A 62 0.66 -3.88 5.36
CA TYR A 62 -0.23 -3.55 6.48
C TYR A 62 0.52 -2.94 7.67
N ALA A 63 1.66 -3.53 8.05
CA ALA A 63 2.42 -3.06 9.22
C ALA A 63 3.13 -1.73 8.97
N THR A 64 3.63 -1.52 7.75
CA THR A 64 4.48 -0.36 7.39
C THR A 64 3.72 0.73 6.62
N GLY A 65 2.51 0.45 6.14
CA GLY A 65 1.70 1.39 5.36
C GLY A 65 2.25 1.70 3.97
N LEU A 66 3.05 0.79 3.42
CA LEU A 66 3.64 0.94 2.09
C LEU A 66 2.62 0.74 0.98
N ARG A 67 2.81 1.45 -0.12
CA ARG A 67 2.06 1.27 -1.36
C ARG A 67 2.45 -0.06 -1.99
N ALA A 68 1.54 -0.67 -2.77
CA ALA A 68 1.84 -1.90 -3.50
C ALA A 68 3.10 -1.78 -4.38
N SER A 69 3.29 -0.63 -5.05
CA SER A 69 4.47 -0.36 -5.85
C SER A 69 5.76 -0.30 -5.04
N GLU A 70 5.71 0.25 -3.83
CA GLU A 70 6.86 0.34 -2.93
C GLU A 70 7.21 -1.04 -2.37
N VAL A 71 6.21 -1.84 -1.97
CA VAL A 71 6.43 -3.19 -1.44
C VAL A 71 7.12 -4.08 -2.45
N VAL A 72 6.67 -4.06 -3.71
CA VAL A 72 7.26 -4.92 -4.73
C VAL A 72 8.62 -4.44 -5.23
N SER A 73 8.93 -3.15 -5.07
CA SER A 73 10.23 -2.58 -5.43
C SER A 73 11.27 -2.68 -4.32
N LEU A 74 10.99 -3.38 -3.21
CA LEU A 74 11.97 -3.55 -2.14
C LEU A 74 13.05 -4.54 -2.54
N LYS A 75 14.30 -4.19 -2.21
CA LYS A 75 15.45 -5.08 -2.34
C LYS A 75 15.77 -5.72 -1.00
N VAL A 76 16.50 -6.83 -1.05
CA VAL A 76 16.98 -7.49 0.18
C VAL A 76 17.91 -6.56 0.98
N SER A 77 18.69 -5.72 0.30
CA SER A 77 19.59 -4.73 0.90
C SER A 77 18.88 -3.59 1.64
N ASP A 78 17.58 -3.39 1.41
CA ASP A 78 16.83 -2.29 2.01
C ASP A 78 16.34 -2.61 3.44
N VAL A 79 16.48 -3.87 3.87
CA VAL A 79 16.06 -4.32 5.20
C VAL A 79 17.24 -4.22 6.16
N ASP A 80 17.18 -3.26 7.08
CA ASP A 80 18.14 -3.11 8.17
C ASP A 80 17.59 -3.79 9.43
N SER A 81 18.10 -5.00 9.71
CA SER A 81 17.73 -5.73 10.93
C SER A 81 18.36 -5.18 12.20
N GLY A 82 19.43 -4.39 12.11
CA GLY A 82 20.08 -3.80 13.28
C GLY A 82 19.30 -2.59 13.79
N ARG A 83 18.83 -1.75 12.87
CA ARG A 83 18.01 -0.56 13.20
C ARG A 83 16.52 -0.84 13.23
N MET A 84 16.08 -2.04 12.84
CA MET A 84 14.67 -2.39 12.69
C MET A 84 13.95 -1.42 11.74
N THR A 85 14.61 -1.02 10.66
CA THR A 85 14.08 -0.09 9.66
C THR A 85 14.15 -0.69 8.27
N LEU A 86 13.24 -0.22 7.42
CA LEU A 86 13.14 -0.60 6.03
C LEU A 86 13.26 0.66 5.18
N ARG A 87 14.27 0.68 4.31
CA ARG A 87 14.52 1.78 3.40
C ARG A 87 13.57 1.69 2.21
N VAL A 88 12.82 2.75 1.98
CA VAL A 88 11.86 2.82 0.87
C VAL A 88 12.35 3.86 -0.10
N GLU A 89 12.91 3.41 -1.22
CA GLU A 89 13.27 4.29 -2.33
C GLU A 89 11.97 4.79 -3.00
N GLN A 90 11.67 6.08 -2.87
CA GLN A 90 10.47 6.70 -3.46
C GLN A 90 10.69 7.02 -4.95
N GLY A 91 9.74 6.63 -5.80
CA GLY A 91 9.57 7.21 -7.13
C GLY A 91 9.11 8.68 -7.08
N LYS A 92 9.17 9.36 -8.25
CA LYS A 92 8.81 10.77 -8.53
C LYS A 92 8.73 11.70 -7.31
N GLY A 93 9.91 12.12 -6.85
CA GLY A 93 10.11 12.98 -5.68
C GLY A 93 11.48 12.81 -5.02
N ARG A 94 12.17 11.68 -5.30
CA ARG A 94 13.58 11.36 -4.93
C ARG A 94 13.93 11.53 -3.44
N LYS A 95 12.94 11.50 -2.54
CA LYS A 95 13.20 11.52 -1.10
C LYS A 95 13.00 10.13 -0.53
N ASP A 96 14.09 9.50 -0.13
CA ASP A 96 14.06 8.23 0.58
C ASP A 96 13.40 8.41 1.93
N ARG A 97 12.68 7.38 2.38
CA ARG A 97 12.09 7.34 3.71
C ARG A 97 12.36 6.01 4.38
N TYR A 98 12.37 6.02 5.70
CA TYR A 98 12.48 4.82 6.52
C TYR A 98 11.10 4.44 7.07
N ALA A 99 10.75 3.17 6.95
CA ALA A 99 9.60 2.58 7.61
C ALA A 99 10.06 1.72 8.79
N MET A 100 9.35 1.80 9.91
CA MET A 100 9.68 0.98 11.09
C MET A 100 9.22 -0.46 10.89
N LEU A 101 10.10 -1.42 11.19
CA LEU A 101 9.81 -2.84 11.19
C LEU A 101 9.54 -3.32 12.62
N SER A 102 8.50 -4.15 12.77
CA SER A 102 8.26 -4.87 14.02
C SER A 102 9.11 -6.16 14.07
N PRO A 103 9.58 -6.60 15.25
CA PRO A 103 10.32 -7.87 15.40
C PRO A 103 9.63 -9.08 14.78
N LEU A 104 8.31 -9.20 15.01
CA LEU A 104 7.49 -10.29 14.43
C LEU A 104 7.48 -10.27 12.89
N LEU A 105 7.52 -9.07 12.30
CA LEU A 105 7.55 -8.92 10.85
C LEU A 105 8.92 -9.29 10.28
N LEU A 106 9.99 -8.97 11.01
CA LEU A 106 11.35 -9.36 10.64
C LEU A 106 11.50 -10.89 10.64
N GLU A 107 10.93 -11.58 11.62
CA GLU A 107 10.92 -13.04 11.65
C GLU A 107 10.20 -13.63 10.43
N ARG A 108 9.02 -13.11 10.09
CA ARG A 108 8.28 -13.51 8.88
C ARG A 108 9.09 -13.28 7.61
N LEU A 109 9.76 -12.14 7.51
CA LEU A 109 10.66 -11.82 6.39
C LEU A 109 11.84 -12.81 6.32
N ARG A 110 12.43 -13.19 7.45
CA ARG A 110 13.50 -14.20 7.51
C ARG A 110 13.03 -15.58 7.08
N VAL A 111 11.82 -15.99 7.48
CA VAL A 111 11.21 -17.26 7.02
C VAL A 111 11.03 -17.22 5.51
N TRP A 112 10.42 -16.16 4.98
CA TRP A 112 10.26 -15.99 3.53
C TRP A 112 11.61 -16.00 2.80
N TRP A 113 12.61 -15.29 3.32
CA TRP A 113 13.93 -15.20 2.70
C TRP A 113 14.60 -16.57 2.59
N ARG A 114 14.52 -17.40 3.64
CA ARG A 114 15.06 -18.77 3.62
C ARG A 114 14.37 -19.64 2.56
N VAL A 115 13.04 -19.55 2.45
CA VAL A 115 12.27 -20.30 1.45
C VAL A 115 12.62 -19.84 0.03
N ALA A 116 12.69 -18.53 -0.21
CA ALA A 116 13.02 -17.97 -1.52
C ALA A 116 14.46 -18.29 -1.94
N ARG A 117 15.41 -18.30 -0.99
CA ARG A 117 16.80 -18.71 -1.21
C ARG A 117 16.90 -20.20 -1.53
N ALA A 118 16.19 -21.06 -0.80
CA ALA A 118 16.14 -22.49 -1.08
C ALA A 118 15.55 -22.80 -2.47
N GLN A 119 14.65 -21.96 -2.97
CA GLN A 119 14.09 -22.06 -4.32
C GLN A 119 15.01 -21.50 -5.43
N GLY A 120 16.20 -20.99 -5.10
CA GLY A 120 17.12 -20.38 -6.07
C GLY A 120 16.61 -19.07 -6.67
N LYS A 121 15.63 -18.41 -6.04
CA LYS A 121 15.00 -17.18 -6.54
C LYS A 121 15.61 -15.90 -5.97
N MET A 122 16.53 -16.03 -5.02
CA MET A 122 17.18 -14.91 -4.36
C MET A 122 18.53 -14.65 -5.01
N LEU A 123 18.63 -13.54 -5.75
CA LEU A 123 19.88 -13.04 -6.29
C LEU A 123 20.53 -12.06 -5.30
N ASP A 124 21.86 -11.95 -5.33
CA ASP A 124 22.59 -10.96 -4.54
C ASP A 124 22.23 -9.54 -5.02
N GLY A 125 21.75 -8.71 -4.09
CA GLY A 125 21.19 -7.39 -4.43
C GLY A 125 19.83 -7.44 -5.15
N GLY A 126 19.21 -8.61 -5.24
CA GLY A 126 17.92 -8.83 -5.90
C GLY A 126 16.72 -8.30 -5.12
N TRP A 127 15.55 -8.46 -5.75
CA TRP A 127 14.27 -8.08 -5.17
C TRP A 127 13.88 -8.97 -3.99
N LEU A 128 13.32 -8.38 -2.95
CA LEU A 128 12.78 -9.10 -1.79
C LEU A 128 11.58 -9.97 -2.18
N PHE A 129 10.81 -9.53 -3.19
CA PHE A 129 9.68 -10.24 -3.75
C PHE A 129 9.87 -10.46 -5.26
N PRO A 130 10.61 -11.50 -5.67
CA PRO A 130 10.82 -11.80 -7.08
C PRO A 130 9.51 -12.23 -7.77
N GLY A 131 9.45 -11.95 -9.07
CA GLY A 131 8.39 -12.36 -9.99
C GLY A 131 8.43 -13.86 -10.33
N LEU A 132 7.97 -14.20 -11.52
CA LEU A 132 8.21 -15.53 -12.10
C LEU A 132 9.69 -15.67 -12.48
N ASN A 133 10.25 -14.61 -13.07
CA ASN A 133 11.66 -14.46 -13.33
C ASN A 133 12.32 -13.82 -12.09
N PRO A 134 13.41 -14.39 -11.52
CA PRO A 134 14.13 -13.82 -10.38
C PRO A 134 14.72 -12.42 -10.63
N ILE A 135 14.93 -12.07 -11.90
CA ILE A 135 15.46 -10.77 -12.34
C ILE A 135 14.41 -9.66 -12.18
N GLU A 136 13.13 -10.01 -12.29
CA GLU A 136 12.02 -9.06 -12.22
C GLU A 136 11.35 -9.09 -10.85
N SER A 137 10.84 -7.94 -10.43
CA SER A 137 10.00 -7.86 -9.22
C SER A 137 8.58 -8.33 -9.49
N LEU A 138 7.88 -8.72 -8.44
CA LEU A 138 6.45 -8.98 -8.49
C LEU A 138 5.70 -7.73 -9.00
N SER A 139 4.81 -7.87 -9.99
CA SER A 139 4.06 -6.68 -10.42
C SER A 139 3.06 -6.22 -9.35
N PRO A 140 2.83 -4.90 -9.17
CA PRO A 140 1.80 -4.40 -8.26
C PRO A 140 0.40 -4.93 -8.60
N ARG A 141 0.17 -5.24 -9.88
CA ARG A 141 -1.08 -5.84 -10.37
C ARG A 141 -1.25 -7.27 -9.88
N GLN A 142 -0.20 -8.10 -9.96
CA GLN A 142 -0.23 -9.46 -9.41
C GLN A 142 -0.45 -9.46 -7.90
N LEU A 143 0.24 -8.57 -7.16
CA LEU A 143 0.02 -8.44 -5.73
C LEU A 143 -1.42 -8.04 -5.41
N ASN A 144 -2.00 -7.06 -6.11
CA ASN A 144 -3.40 -6.70 -5.93
C ASN A 144 -4.36 -7.85 -6.29
N ARG A 145 -4.11 -8.61 -7.36
CA ARG A 145 -4.92 -9.79 -7.70
C ARG A 145 -4.86 -10.85 -6.61
N ALA A 146 -3.68 -11.11 -6.05
CA ALA A 146 -3.52 -12.05 -4.95
C ALA A 146 -4.30 -11.61 -3.70
N VAL A 147 -4.32 -10.31 -3.39
CA VAL A 147 -5.09 -9.76 -2.28
C VAL A 147 -6.60 -9.89 -2.52
N GLN A 148 -7.08 -9.62 -3.73
CA GLN A 148 -8.49 -9.80 -4.08
C GLN A 148 -8.91 -11.27 -3.97
N ALA A 149 -8.09 -12.19 -4.47
CA ALA A 149 -8.34 -13.62 -4.36
C ALA A 149 -8.38 -14.09 -2.90
N ALA A 150 -7.44 -13.60 -2.06
CA ALA A 150 -7.44 -13.88 -0.63
C ALA A 150 -8.65 -13.29 0.08
N ALA A 151 -9.12 -12.10 -0.31
CA ALA A 151 -10.32 -11.49 0.27
C ALA A 151 -11.58 -12.30 -0.04
N LEU A 152 -11.68 -12.82 -1.27
CA LEU A 152 -12.76 -13.71 -1.68
C LEU A 152 -12.70 -15.04 -0.90
N ALA A 153 -11.52 -15.64 -0.77
CA ALA A 153 -11.33 -16.86 0.03
C ALA A 153 -11.61 -16.65 1.53
N ALA A 154 -11.35 -15.46 2.06
CA ALA A 154 -11.63 -15.10 3.45
C ALA A 154 -13.11 -14.75 3.73
N GLY A 155 -13.97 -14.74 2.70
CA GLY A 155 -15.38 -14.35 2.83
C GLY A 155 -15.54 -12.88 3.26
N ILE A 156 -14.70 -11.99 2.74
CA ILE A 156 -14.78 -10.56 3.03
C ILE A 156 -15.56 -9.89 1.90
N ASP A 157 -16.83 -9.52 2.16
CA ASP A 157 -17.72 -8.87 1.18
C ASP A 157 -17.29 -7.44 0.79
N LYS A 158 -16.35 -6.88 1.57
CA LYS A 158 -15.81 -5.54 1.37
C LYS A 158 -14.83 -5.53 0.20
N ARG A 159 -14.85 -4.47 -0.61
CA ARG A 159 -13.85 -4.28 -1.69
C ARG A 159 -12.46 -4.03 -1.10
N VAL A 160 -11.61 -5.05 -1.05
CA VAL A 160 -10.26 -4.96 -0.46
C VAL A 160 -9.21 -4.73 -1.54
N SER A 161 -8.50 -3.61 -1.50
CA SER A 161 -7.31 -3.38 -2.33
C SER A 161 -6.11 -3.00 -1.48
N MET A 162 -4.91 -3.00 -2.05
CA MET A 162 -3.71 -2.50 -1.36
C MET A 162 -3.86 -1.02 -0.93
N HIS A 163 -4.66 -0.24 -1.66
CA HIS A 163 -4.98 1.14 -1.28
C HIS A 163 -5.85 1.20 -0.03
N THR A 164 -6.82 0.28 0.09
CA THR A 164 -7.69 0.14 1.27
C THR A 164 -6.87 -0.20 2.52
N LEU A 165 -5.93 -1.14 2.40
CA LEU A 165 -5.07 -1.57 3.52
C LEU A 165 -4.15 -0.46 4.02
N ARG A 166 -3.65 0.40 3.13
CA ARG A 166 -2.84 1.55 3.50
C ARG A 166 -3.60 2.61 4.30
N HIS A 167 -4.89 2.81 4.02
CA HIS A 167 -5.69 3.73 4.82
C HIS A 167 -5.84 3.27 6.27
N TYR A 168 -5.81 1.95 6.52
CA TYR A 168 -5.85 1.41 7.87
C TYR A 168 -4.58 1.71 8.66
N SER A 169 -3.40 1.53 8.07
CA SER A 169 -2.13 1.74 8.78
C SER A 169 -1.98 3.18 9.28
N VAL A 170 -2.45 4.15 8.48
CA VAL A 170 -2.47 5.58 8.86
C VAL A 170 -3.44 5.82 10.02
N CYS A 171 -4.63 5.23 9.99
CA CYS A 171 -5.60 5.32 11.09
C CYS A 171 -5.07 4.74 12.41
N ARG A 172 -4.20 3.73 12.35
CA ARG A 172 -3.54 3.15 13.52
C ARG A 172 -2.47 4.06 14.13
N THR A 173 -1.75 4.84 13.33
CA THR A 173 -0.65 5.71 13.79
C THR A 173 -1.08 7.13 14.12
N THR A 174 -2.28 7.56 13.73
CA THR A 174 -2.85 8.82 14.22
C THR A 174 -3.44 8.57 15.61
N PRO A 175 -2.97 9.22 16.70
CA PRO A 175 -3.68 9.18 17.95
C PRO A 175 -5.08 9.74 17.69
N ARG A 176 -6.10 8.91 17.94
CA ARG A 176 -7.50 9.31 17.94
C ARG A 176 -7.65 10.37 19.03
N ARG A 177 -7.46 11.65 18.69
CA ARG A 177 -7.81 12.75 19.59
C ARG A 177 -9.33 12.81 19.58
N VAL A 178 -9.94 12.01 20.45
CA VAL A 178 -11.38 12.05 20.70
C VAL A 178 -11.62 13.33 21.49
N SER A 179 -11.84 14.43 20.78
CA SER A 179 -12.43 15.63 21.37
C SER A 179 -13.91 15.35 21.55
N TRP A 180 -14.26 14.74 22.69
CA TRP A 180 -15.63 14.83 23.18
C TRP A 180 -15.93 16.29 23.44
N GLY A 181 -16.87 16.85 22.67
CA GLY A 181 -17.46 18.13 23.00
C GLY A 181 -18.15 17.99 24.36
N LEU A 182 -17.64 18.71 25.35
CA LEU A 182 -18.38 19.06 26.55
C LEU A 182 -18.51 20.58 26.54
N GLU A 183 -19.68 21.02 26.10
CA GLU A 183 -20.52 22.01 26.76
C GLU A 183 -19.89 22.65 28.02
N SER A 184 -19.63 23.96 27.96
CA SER A 184 -19.72 24.79 29.15
C SER A 184 -20.08 26.21 28.74
N ARG A 185 -21.34 26.53 29.02
CA ARG A 185 -21.99 27.83 28.93
C ARG A 185 -21.14 28.94 29.55
N GLN A 186 -21.22 30.10 28.90
CA GLN A 186 -20.90 31.41 29.47
C GLN A 186 -21.83 31.72 30.64
N PRO A 187 -21.42 32.66 31.51
CA PRO A 187 -22.27 33.78 31.89
C PRO A 187 -21.92 35.03 31.08
#